data_AF-A0A534J2J3-F1
#
_entry.id   AF-A0A534J2J3-F1
#
_cell.length_a   1.000
_cell.length_b   1.000
_cell.length_c   1.000
_cell.angle_alpha   90.00
_cell.angle_beta   90.00
_cell.angle_gamma   90.00
#
_symmetry.space_group_name_H-M   'P 1'
#
loop_
_entity.id
_entity.type
_entity.pdbx_description
1 polymer ?
#
loop_
_entity_poly.entity_id
_entity_poly.type
_entity_poly.pdbx_seq_one_letter_code
_entity_poly.pdbx_strand_id
1 'polypeptide(L)'
;MSEAILRQPKLLSEAPYREGWFARVRPTNWASDREALQSPDAAKELLGNQIRALRVRCFTAFPDYEMYEIGTECAAVLVKLNELLSKMAEGEVVHIISDDWTAPIEMDRWSTETHQPVVDSRKEGNLYHFLVRKAH
;
A
#
# COMPACT_ATOMS: atom_id res chain seq x y z
N MET A 1 -20.43 -11.09 2.64
CA MET A 1 -19.20 -10.41 2.23
C MET A 1 -19.51 -9.62 0.97
N SER A 2 -19.02 -8.39 0.83
CA SER A 2 -19.24 -7.57 -0.38
C SER A 2 -18.68 -8.29 -1.62
N GLU A 3 -19.51 -8.49 -2.65
CA GLU A 3 -19.06 -9.08 -3.92
C GLU A 3 -18.07 -8.17 -4.65
N ALA A 4 -18.12 -6.85 -4.39
CA ALA A 4 -17.18 -5.89 -4.95
C ALA A 4 -15.73 -6.16 -4.50
N ILE A 5 -15.52 -6.61 -3.25
CA ILE A 5 -14.17 -6.94 -2.73
C ILE A 5 -13.58 -8.16 -3.46
N LEU A 6 -14.42 -9.14 -3.83
CA LEU A 6 -13.96 -10.30 -4.59
C LEU A 6 -13.45 -9.91 -5.99
N ARG A 7 -14.04 -8.88 -6.58
CA ARG A 7 -13.65 -8.36 -7.90
C ARG A 7 -12.50 -7.35 -7.81
N GLN A 8 -12.46 -6.57 -6.74
CA GLN A 8 -11.48 -5.51 -6.51
C GLN A 8 -11.04 -5.49 -5.04
N PRO A 9 -10.08 -6.35 -4.64
CA PRO A 9 -9.68 -6.51 -3.24
C PRO A 9 -9.22 -5.22 -2.55
N LYS A 10 -8.65 -4.26 -3.29
CA LYS A 10 -8.17 -2.98 -2.73
C LYS A 10 -9.27 -2.12 -2.11
N LEU A 11 -10.54 -2.34 -2.46
CA LEU A 11 -11.68 -1.66 -1.83
C LEU A 11 -11.72 -1.87 -0.32
N LEU A 12 -11.19 -2.99 0.19
CA LEU A 12 -11.07 -3.25 1.62
C LEU A 12 -10.28 -2.14 2.34
N SER A 13 -9.25 -1.60 1.69
CA SER A 13 -8.38 -0.55 2.23
C SER A 13 -8.86 0.85 1.85
N GLU A 14 -9.36 1.03 0.62
CA GLU A 14 -9.72 2.36 0.08
C GLU A 14 -11.13 2.83 0.49
N ALA A 15 -12.05 1.89 0.74
CA ALA A 15 -13.45 2.19 1.05
C ALA A 15 -14.02 1.28 2.17
N PRO A 16 -13.33 1.11 3.32
CA PRO A 16 -13.66 0.10 4.34
C PRO A 16 -15.07 0.23 4.93
N TYR A 17 -15.63 1.45 4.93
CA TYR A 17 -16.96 1.74 5.46
C TYR A 17 -18.03 1.96 4.36
N ARG A 18 -17.68 1.71 3.09
CA ARG A 18 -18.59 1.78 1.93
C ARG A 18 -18.53 0.47 1.16
N GLU A 19 -18.08 0.46 -0.09
CA GLU A 19 -18.08 -0.74 -0.95
C GLU A 19 -17.13 -1.85 -0.43
N GLY A 20 -16.16 -1.47 0.41
CA GLY A 20 -15.14 -2.33 1.03
C GLY A 20 -15.53 -3.01 2.33
N TRP A 21 -16.80 -3.06 2.72
CA TRP A 21 -17.20 -3.81 3.92
C TRP A 21 -17.02 -5.33 3.72
N PHE A 22 -16.26 -6.00 4.61
CA PHE A 22 -16.00 -7.44 4.48
C PHE A 22 -17.07 -8.29 5.18
N ALA A 23 -17.56 -7.85 6.34
CA ALA A 23 -18.55 -8.55 7.13
C ALA A 23 -19.53 -7.58 7.79
N ARG A 24 -20.78 -8.03 7.94
CA ARG A 24 -21.76 -7.41 8.82
C ARG A 24 -21.99 -8.37 9.98
N VAL A 25 -21.60 -7.95 11.17
CA VAL A 25 -21.79 -8.75 12.39
C VAL A 25 -23.06 -8.29 13.11
N ARG A 26 -23.82 -9.26 13.65
CA ARG A 26 -24.95 -8.99 14.53
C ARG A 26 -24.62 -9.57 15.91
N PRO A 27 -24.51 -8.74 16.95
CA PRO A 27 -24.34 -9.22 18.32
C PRO A 27 -25.50 -10.16 18.69
N THR A 28 -25.20 -11.31 19.27
CA THR A 28 -26.21 -12.25 19.78
C THR A 28 -26.63 -11.88 21.19
N ASN A 29 -25.72 -11.30 21.97
CA ASN A 29 -25.99 -10.72 23.28
C ASN A 29 -25.21 -9.41 23.44
N TRP A 30 -25.83 -8.30 23.04
CA TRP A 30 -25.18 -6.99 23.05
C TRP A 30 -24.63 -6.58 24.41
N ALA A 31 -25.28 -6.95 25.52
CA ALA A 31 -24.83 -6.58 26.86
C ALA A 31 -23.45 -7.18 27.15
N SER A 32 -23.27 -8.48 26.86
CA SER A 32 -21.99 -9.18 27.06
C SER A 32 -20.97 -8.85 25.96
N ASP A 33 -21.40 -8.79 24.70
CA ASP A 33 -20.50 -8.53 23.56
C ASP A 33 -19.85 -7.13 23.67
N ARG A 34 -20.58 -6.16 24.22
CA ARG A 34 -20.07 -4.79 24.42
C ARG A 34 -18.92 -4.72 25.40
N GLU A 35 -18.84 -5.63 26.37
CA GLU A 35 -17.74 -5.66 27.35
C GLU A 35 -16.40 -6.04 26.70
N ALA A 36 -16.44 -6.76 25.58
CA ALA A 36 -15.25 -7.12 24.81
C ALA A 36 -14.81 -6.05 23.80
N LEU A 37 -15.64 -5.02 23.56
CA LEU A 37 -15.32 -3.95 22.62
C LEU A 37 -14.46 -2.87 23.29
N GLN A 38 -13.41 -2.45 22.60
CA GLN A 38 -12.57 -1.34 23.00
C GLN A 38 -12.79 -0.15 22.08
N SER A 39 -12.70 1.07 22.62
CA SER A 39 -12.61 2.26 21.79
C SER A 39 -11.29 2.22 20.99
N PRO A 40 -11.23 2.85 19.81
CA PRO A 40 -10.00 2.96 19.04
C PRO A 40 -8.82 3.53 19.86
N ASP A 41 -9.09 4.51 20.71
CA ASP A 41 -8.07 5.13 21.57
C ASP A 41 -7.53 4.15 22.62
N ALA A 42 -8.42 3.38 23.26
CA ALA A 42 -8.03 2.38 24.27
C ALA A 42 -7.26 1.22 23.65
N ALA A 43 -7.56 0.84 22.40
CA ALA A 43 -6.88 -0.22 21.67
C ALA A 43 -5.52 0.20 21.08
N LYS A 44 -5.19 1.50 21.08
CA LYS A 44 -4.02 2.05 20.37
C LYS A 44 -2.70 1.38 20.77
N GLU A 45 -2.47 1.20 22.06
CA GLU A 45 -1.24 0.57 22.56
C GLU A 45 -1.16 -0.92 22.19
N LEU A 46 -2.26 -1.65 22.39
CA LEU A 46 -2.37 -3.07 22.03
C LEU A 46 -2.08 -3.28 20.55
N LEU A 47 -2.76 -2.52 19.68
CA LEU A 47 -2.57 -2.59 18.22
C LEU A 47 -1.17 -2.14 17.83
N GLY A 48 -0.63 -1.11 18.46
CA GLY A 48 0.75 -0.67 18.26
C GLY A 48 1.79 -1.75 18.63
N ASN A 49 1.53 -2.53 19.69
CA ASN A 49 2.36 -3.67 20.09
C ASN A 49 2.28 -4.80 19.05
N GLN A 50 1.08 -5.11 18.56
CA GLN A 50 0.89 -6.14 17.53
C GLN A 50 1.56 -5.74 16.21
N ILE A 51 1.38 -4.50 15.74
CA ILE A 51 2.03 -3.97 14.53
C ILE A 51 3.55 -4.11 14.62
N ARG A 52 4.14 -3.77 15.78
CA ARG A 52 5.58 -3.93 16.03
C ARG A 52 6.01 -5.40 16.02
N ALA A 53 5.29 -6.26 16.75
CA ALA A 53 5.62 -7.68 16.88
C ALA A 53 5.52 -8.43 15.54
N LEU A 54 4.48 -8.15 14.77
CA LEU A 54 4.22 -8.74 13.45
C LEU A 54 5.02 -8.05 12.34
N ARG A 55 5.75 -6.97 12.66
CA ARG A 55 6.49 -6.14 11.69
C ARG A 55 5.60 -5.66 10.53
N VAL A 56 4.34 -5.36 10.82
CA VAL A 56 3.40 -4.82 9.84
C VAL A 56 3.92 -3.47 9.36
N ARG A 57 3.88 -3.27 8.04
CA ARG A 57 4.22 -2.01 7.39
C ARG A 57 3.03 -1.57 6.56
N CYS A 58 2.43 -0.45 6.96
CA CYS A 58 1.36 0.17 6.21
C CYS A 58 1.96 1.20 5.25
N PHE A 59 1.68 1.03 3.96
CA PHE A 59 1.97 2.04 2.96
C PHE A 59 0.74 2.94 2.76
N THR A 60 0.97 4.12 2.17
CA THR A 60 -0.07 5.13 1.93
C THR A 60 -1.10 4.68 0.89
N ALA A 61 -0.77 3.69 0.05
CA ALA A 61 -1.67 3.13 -0.94
C ALA A 61 -1.50 1.61 -1.04
N PHE A 62 -2.55 0.93 -1.51
CA PHE A 62 -2.46 -0.49 -1.87
C PHE A 62 -1.84 -0.60 -3.27
N PRO A 63 -0.81 -1.42 -3.48
CA PRO A 63 -0.23 -1.59 -4.81
C PRO A 63 -1.10 -2.49 -5.69
N ASP A 64 -1.35 -2.04 -6.91
CA ASP A 64 -1.97 -2.85 -7.96
C ASP A 64 -0.93 -3.75 -8.65
N TYR A 65 0.33 -3.31 -8.68
CA TYR A 65 1.46 -4.04 -9.27
C TYR A 65 2.69 -3.99 -8.37
N GLU A 66 3.55 -5.01 -8.46
CA GLU A 66 4.81 -5.08 -7.73
C GLU A 66 5.99 -5.27 -8.70
N MET A 67 7.08 -4.55 -8.45
CA MET A 67 8.35 -4.65 -9.16
C MET A 67 9.49 -4.91 -8.16
N TYR A 68 9.98 -6.15 -8.15
CA TYR A 68 11.12 -6.56 -7.31
C TYR A 68 12.42 -6.45 -8.11
N GLU A 69 13.16 -5.37 -7.90
CA GLU A 69 14.32 -5.00 -8.71
C GLU A 69 15.59 -4.96 -7.85
N ILE A 70 15.97 -6.14 -7.36
CA ILE A 70 17.16 -6.35 -6.52
C ILE A 70 18.34 -6.73 -7.41
N GLY A 71 19.50 -6.10 -7.21
CA GLY A 71 20.70 -6.31 -8.03
C GLY A 71 20.56 -5.78 -9.46
N THR A 72 19.56 -4.94 -9.72
CA THR A 72 19.30 -4.32 -11.03
C THR A 72 19.59 -2.83 -10.95
N GLU A 73 20.32 -2.30 -11.93
CA GLU A 73 20.65 -0.87 -12.00
C GLU A 73 19.39 -0.02 -12.20
N CYS A 74 19.36 1.15 -11.55
CA CYS A 74 18.19 2.04 -11.56
C CYS A 74 17.67 2.38 -12.98
N ALA A 75 18.56 2.60 -13.96
CA ALA A 75 18.15 2.93 -15.34
C ALA A 75 17.28 1.83 -15.97
N ALA A 76 17.61 0.55 -15.76
CA ALA A 76 16.80 -0.56 -16.28
C ALA A 76 15.44 -0.66 -15.57
N VAL A 77 15.40 -0.34 -14.27
CA VAL A 77 14.16 -0.30 -13.49
C VAL A 77 13.21 0.78 -14.02
N LEU A 78 13.72 1.97 -14.29
CA LEU A 78 12.89 3.08 -14.81
C LEU A 78 12.33 2.79 -16.20
N VAL A 79 13.08 2.11 -17.07
CA VAL A 79 12.57 1.66 -18.37
C VAL A 79 11.38 0.70 -18.19
N LYS A 80 11.54 -0.33 -17.35
CA LYS A 80 10.46 -1.28 -17.04
C LYS A 80 9.25 -0.59 -16.41
N LEU A 81 9.48 0.37 -15.52
CA LEU A 81 8.42 1.14 -14.87
C LEU A 81 7.60 1.91 -15.90
N ASN A 82 8.26 2.59 -16.84
CA ASN A 82 7.58 3.33 -17.91
C ASN A 82 6.77 2.39 -18.82
N GLU A 83 7.32 1.23 -19.17
CA GLU A 83 6.60 0.21 -19.94
C GLU A 83 5.36 -0.31 -19.21
N LEU A 84 5.46 -0.54 -17.90
CA LEU A 84 4.34 -0.96 -17.07
C LEU A 84 3.28 0.14 -17.01
N LEU A 85 3.66 1.38 -16.68
CA LEU A 85 2.76 2.52 -16.63
C LEU A 85 2.01 2.74 -17.93
N SER A 86 2.61 2.48 -19.09
CA SER A 86 1.93 2.61 -20.39
C SER A 86 0.71 1.71 -20.55
N LYS A 87 0.62 0.61 -19.78
CA LYS A 87 -0.46 -0.39 -19.83
C LYS A 87 -1.46 -0.27 -18.68
N MET A 88 -1.11 0.50 -17.65
CA MET A 88 -1.93 0.69 -16.46
C MET A 88 -3.07 1.67 -16.68
N ALA A 89 -4.13 1.56 -15.88
CA ALA A 89 -5.16 2.58 -15.79
C ALA A 89 -4.70 3.75 -14.88
N GLU A 90 -5.21 4.95 -15.15
CA GLU A 90 -4.99 6.10 -14.27
C GLU A 90 -5.43 5.79 -12.84
N GLY A 91 -4.63 6.24 -11.87
CA GLY A 91 -4.84 5.99 -10.44
C GLY A 91 -4.29 4.66 -9.93
N GLU A 92 -3.92 3.71 -10.80
CA GLU A 92 -3.28 2.46 -10.35
C GLU A 92 -1.88 2.72 -9.78
N VAL A 93 -1.47 1.88 -8.82
CA VAL A 93 -0.23 2.06 -8.04
C VAL A 93 0.75 0.92 -8.29
N VAL A 94 2.01 1.26 -8.56
CA VAL A 94 3.13 0.32 -8.61
C VAL A 94 3.94 0.43 -7.32
N HIS A 95 4.20 -0.71 -6.67
CA HIS A 95 5.20 -0.83 -5.63
C HIS A 95 6.52 -1.30 -6.21
N ILE A 96 7.56 -0.48 -6.08
CA ILE A 96 8.92 -0.78 -6.52
C ILE A 96 9.78 -1.06 -5.29
N ILE A 97 10.56 -2.13 -5.36
CA ILE A 97 11.52 -2.54 -4.33
C ILE A 97 12.89 -2.58 -4.99
N SER A 98 13.85 -1.82 -4.46
CA SER A 98 15.22 -1.75 -4.98
C SER A 98 16.25 -1.76 -3.85
N ASP A 99 17.41 -2.36 -4.09
CA ASP A 99 18.59 -2.29 -3.21
C ASP A 99 19.62 -1.24 -3.68
N ASP A 100 19.34 -0.53 -4.78
CA ASP A 100 20.20 0.52 -5.31
C ASP A 100 20.17 1.77 -4.41
N TRP A 101 21.35 2.19 -3.95
CA TRP A 101 21.51 3.36 -3.08
C TRP A 101 21.19 4.68 -3.79
N THR A 102 21.21 4.70 -5.12
CA THR A 102 20.85 5.86 -5.95
C THR A 102 19.35 5.96 -6.24
N ALA A 103 18.57 4.90 -5.98
CA ALA A 103 17.14 4.87 -6.29
C ALA A 103 16.36 6.08 -5.74
N PRO A 104 16.60 6.61 -4.52
CA PRO A 104 15.85 7.76 -4.02
C PRO A 104 15.99 9.02 -4.88
N ILE A 105 17.20 9.36 -5.33
CA ILE A 105 17.44 10.57 -6.13
C ILE A 105 16.93 10.38 -7.56
N GLU A 106 17.11 9.18 -8.12
CA GLU A 106 16.64 8.87 -9.47
C GLU A 106 15.11 8.82 -9.54
N MET A 107 14.42 8.29 -8.51
CA MET A 107 12.96 8.28 -8.45
C MET A 107 12.37 9.67 -8.31
N ASP A 108 12.99 10.57 -7.53
CA ASP A 108 12.57 11.98 -7.41
C ASP A 108 12.71 12.72 -8.74
N ARG A 109 13.87 12.55 -9.40
CA ARG A 109 14.13 13.09 -10.72
C ARG A 109 13.14 12.56 -11.76
N TRP A 110 12.98 11.24 -11.83
CA TRP A 110 12.05 10.59 -12.75
C TRP A 110 10.61 11.06 -12.52
N SER A 111 10.17 11.19 -11.26
CA SER A 111 8.83 11.70 -10.92
C SER A 111 8.62 13.12 -11.42
N THR A 112 9.64 13.97 -11.28
CA THR A 112 9.62 15.36 -11.76
C THR A 112 9.57 15.43 -13.29
N GLU A 113 10.39 14.63 -13.98
CA GLU A 113 10.47 14.64 -15.45
C GLU A 113 9.20 14.07 -16.11
N THR A 114 8.65 12.99 -15.53
CA THR A 114 7.48 12.29 -16.09
C THR A 114 6.14 12.80 -15.56
N HIS A 115 6.13 13.62 -14.52
CA HIS A 115 4.93 14.07 -13.81
C HIS A 115 4.09 12.92 -13.23
N GLN A 116 4.71 11.77 -12.99
CA GLN A 116 4.12 10.62 -12.33
C GLN A 116 4.49 10.65 -10.84
N PRO A 117 3.54 10.81 -9.90
CA PRO A 117 3.86 11.03 -8.49
C PRO A 117 4.35 9.76 -7.78
N VAL A 118 5.48 9.89 -7.07
CA VAL A 118 5.86 8.97 -5.99
C VAL A 118 5.05 9.33 -4.75
N VAL A 119 4.03 8.52 -4.42
CA VAL A 119 3.07 8.80 -3.34
C VAL A 119 3.53 8.33 -1.95
N ASP A 120 4.53 7.46 -1.90
CA ASP A 120 5.18 7.01 -0.66
C ASP A 120 6.61 6.56 -0.99
N SER A 121 7.56 6.87 -0.12
CA SER A 121 8.92 6.34 -0.23
C SER A 121 9.50 6.10 1.17
N ARG A 122 10.20 4.97 1.34
CA ARG A 122 10.84 4.63 2.61
C ARG A 122 11.94 3.59 2.43
N LYS A 123 12.82 3.54 3.43
CA LYS A 123 13.85 2.51 3.54
C LYS A 123 13.46 1.50 4.62
N GLU A 124 13.41 0.23 4.28
CA GLU A 124 13.17 -0.89 5.20
C GLU A 124 14.38 -1.82 5.18
N GLY A 125 15.22 -1.72 6.22
CA GLY A 125 16.51 -2.41 6.26
C GLY A 125 17.43 -1.92 5.14
N ASN A 126 17.79 -2.82 4.23
CA ASN A 126 18.68 -2.51 3.10
C ASN A 126 17.91 -2.21 1.80
N LEU A 127 16.57 -2.26 1.82
CA LEU A 127 15.75 -2.07 0.63
C LEU A 127 15.04 -0.72 0.67
N TYR A 128 14.94 -0.10 -0.49
CA TYR A 128 14.14 1.08 -0.76
C TYR A 128 12.80 0.64 -1.36
N HIS A 129 11.72 1.17 -0.80
CA HIS A 129 10.36 0.94 -1.24
C HIS A 129 9.80 2.25 -1.78
N PHE A 130 9.21 2.21 -2.96
CA PHE A 130 8.54 3.35 -3.59
C PHE A 130 7.15 2.94 -4.03
N LEU A 131 6.15 3.77 -3.75
CA LEU A 131 4.84 3.67 -4.36
C LEU A 131 4.69 4.77 -5.41
N VAL A 132 4.44 4.37 -6.65
CA VAL A 132 4.21 5.27 -7.78
C VAL A 132 2.76 5.15 -8.20
N ARG A 133 2.06 6.27 -8.32
CA ARG A 133 0.69 6.28 -8.82
C ARG A 133 0.66 6.80 -10.25
N LYS A 134 0.00 6.08 -11.15
CA LYS A 134 -0.22 6.57 -12.52
C LYS A 134 -1.14 7.80 -12.49
N ALA A 135 -0.67 8.93 -13.01
CA ALA A 135 -1.42 10.17 -13.10
C ALA A 135 -2.09 10.39 -14.47
N HIS A 136 -1.48 9.89 -15.55
CA HIS A 136 -1.92 9.95 -16.94
C HIS A 136 -1.25 8.80 -17.74
#